data_AF-A0A2H9KZC2-F1
#
_entry.id   AF-A0A2H9KZC2-F1
#
_cell.length_a   1.000
_cell.length_b   1.000
_cell.length_c   1.000
_cell.angle_alpha   90.00
_cell.angle_beta   90.00
_cell.angle_gamma   90.00
#
_symmetry.space_group_name_H-M   'P 1'
#
loop_
_entity.id
_entity.type
_entity.pdbx_description
1 polymer ?
#
loop_
_entity_poly.entity_id
_entity_poly.type
_entity_poly.pdbx_seq_one_letter_code
_entity_poly.pdbx_strand_id
1 'polypeptide(L)'
;MQKIYQPKKKVVIASSIEGVFNNGAKECGFISINALSRINPFFKKNTMDEFIQDKSVSDSKEMKAFLALRPLVKVAEDYYTVLQLIKNYPAEAEKIIESKDEKIVSFFEKRFEALKAATKAQREDFKKAFYDERDERKAESMEKWQLLQSPFIETVDEFRALHANGYILSFVTSKDEKSTYELCVAYSSPMAGYLKEEEVKPVSREEIYFMGSSACMITPQRIIGRERMPGKKDKAAQLDIIAKQENVSKGQVFRLDDMYNADEVKDMRQAGYENIIIVKGGYAFDMEYEKAQKDGILVVERENMAAAIANKAKELGL
;
A
#
# COMPACT_ATOMS: atom_id res chain seq x y z
N MET A 1 -18.90 -11.35 14.59
CA MET A 1 -17.67 -11.72 13.85
C MET A 1 -17.99 -12.89 12.94
N GLN A 2 -17.61 -12.80 11.66
CA GLN A 2 -17.73 -13.92 10.72
C GLN A 2 -16.82 -15.07 11.17
N LYS A 3 -17.30 -16.31 11.11
CA LYS A 3 -16.52 -17.48 11.51
C LYS A 3 -15.50 -17.81 10.41
N ILE A 4 -14.27 -17.35 10.57
CA ILE A 4 -13.15 -17.62 9.65
C ILE A 4 -12.65 -19.05 9.89
N TYR A 5 -12.26 -19.75 8.82
CA TYR A 5 -11.66 -21.08 8.93
C TYR A 5 -10.32 -21.01 9.65
N GLN A 6 -10.11 -21.88 10.64
CA GLN A 6 -8.82 -22.05 11.30
C GLN A 6 -8.06 -23.19 10.60
N PRO A 7 -6.85 -22.93 10.08
CA PRO A 7 -6.09 -23.93 9.33
C PRO A 7 -5.58 -25.04 10.26
N LYS A 8 -5.49 -26.26 9.73
CA LYS A 8 -5.01 -27.46 10.46
C LYS A 8 -3.48 -27.54 10.52
N LYS A 9 -2.81 -26.81 9.63
CA LYS A 9 -1.38 -26.65 9.46
C LYS A 9 -1.07 -25.15 9.53
N LYS A 10 0.20 -24.82 9.76
CA LYS A 10 0.64 -23.41 9.70
C LYS A 10 0.38 -22.84 8.30
N VAL A 11 -0.22 -21.67 8.24
CA VAL A 11 -0.36 -20.88 7.00
C VAL A 11 0.27 -19.52 7.26
N VAL A 12 1.16 -19.10 6.37
CA VAL A 12 1.86 -17.82 6.46
C VAL A 12 1.32 -16.86 5.41
N ILE A 13 0.97 -15.65 5.85
CA ILE A 13 0.44 -14.55 5.05
C ILE A 13 1.57 -13.53 4.89
N ALA A 14 2.22 -13.54 3.73
CA ALA A 14 3.34 -12.65 3.39
C ALA A 14 2.84 -11.47 2.55
N SER A 15 2.64 -10.33 3.19
CA SER A 15 1.98 -9.17 2.61
C SER A 15 2.95 -8.06 2.20
N SER A 16 2.61 -7.33 1.14
CA SER A 16 3.19 -6.01 0.88
C SER A 16 2.72 -5.05 1.96
N ILE A 17 3.59 -4.19 2.49
CA ILE A 17 3.10 -3.08 3.32
C ILE A 17 2.45 -2.00 2.46
N GLU A 18 3.06 -1.61 1.34
CA GLU A 18 2.52 -0.60 0.44
C GLU A 18 1.41 -1.19 -0.42
N GLY A 19 0.35 -0.42 -0.66
CA GLY A 19 -0.71 -0.82 -1.58
C GLY A 19 -1.65 -1.89 -1.02
N VAL A 20 -1.23 -2.73 -0.07
CA VAL A 20 -2.12 -3.64 0.67
C VAL A 20 -2.49 -3.05 2.03
N PHE A 21 -1.53 -2.62 2.84
CA PHE A 21 -1.79 -2.06 4.18
C PHE A 21 -1.77 -0.53 4.24
N ASN A 22 -0.75 0.08 3.64
CA ASN A 22 -0.51 1.51 3.70
C ASN A 22 -1.08 2.19 2.45
N ASN A 23 -1.97 3.17 2.65
CA ASN A 23 -2.43 4.08 1.61
C ASN A 23 -1.47 5.27 1.47
N GLY A 24 -0.24 4.97 1.08
CA GLY A 24 0.79 5.98 0.85
C GLY A 24 0.51 6.89 -0.34
N ALA A 25 -0.51 6.61 -1.16
CA ALA A 25 -0.86 7.46 -2.30
C ALA A 25 -1.37 8.84 -1.85
N LYS A 26 -2.08 8.94 -0.72
CA LYS A 26 -2.51 10.24 -0.17
C LYS A 26 -1.34 11.09 0.30
N GLU A 27 -0.39 10.50 1.04
CA GLU A 27 0.88 11.16 1.40
C GLU A 27 1.61 11.64 0.14
N CYS A 28 1.81 10.75 -0.83
CA CYS A 28 2.49 11.09 -2.07
C CYS A 28 1.79 12.23 -2.81
N GLY A 29 0.45 12.25 -2.84
CA GLY A 29 -0.33 13.32 -3.46
C GLY A 29 -0.14 14.66 -2.76
N PHE A 30 -0.27 14.69 -1.44
CA PHE A 30 -0.06 15.89 -0.62
C PHE A 30 1.34 16.47 -0.85
N ILE A 31 2.37 15.63 -0.73
CA ILE A 31 3.77 16.05 -0.93
C ILE A 31 3.99 16.51 -2.37
N SER A 32 3.44 15.81 -3.36
CA SER A 32 3.62 16.18 -4.77
C SER A 32 3.01 17.54 -5.09
N ILE A 33 1.80 17.81 -4.59
CA ILE A 33 1.13 19.10 -4.76
C ILE A 33 1.97 20.22 -4.12
N ASN A 34 2.44 20.03 -2.89
CA ASN A 34 3.28 20.99 -2.21
C ASN A 34 4.63 21.19 -2.90
N ALA A 35 5.29 20.12 -3.32
CA ALA A 35 6.55 20.18 -4.04
C ALA A 35 6.41 20.94 -5.36
N LEU A 36 5.35 20.67 -6.12
CA LEU A 36 5.10 21.39 -7.37
C LEU A 36 4.77 22.86 -7.11
N SER A 37 4.03 23.20 -6.05
CA SER A 37 3.72 24.60 -5.69
C SER A 37 4.96 25.46 -5.46
N ARG A 38 6.08 24.86 -5.01
CA ARG A 38 7.37 25.53 -4.83
C ARG A 38 8.03 25.91 -6.15
N ILE A 39 7.85 25.06 -7.17
CA ILE A 39 8.45 25.22 -8.50
C ILE A 39 7.55 26.08 -9.38
N ASN A 40 6.23 25.88 -9.29
CA ASN A 40 5.21 26.57 -10.05
C ASN A 40 3.90 26.66 -9.23
N PRO A 41 3.46 27.86 -8.82
CA PRO A 41 2.37 28.05 -7.86
C PRO A 41 0.96 27.81 -8.44
N PHE A 42 0.81 26.89 -9.40
CA PHE A 42 -0.50 26.53 -9.96
C PHE A 42 -1.38 25.82 -8.92
N PHE A 43 -0.79 24.94 -8.11
CA PHE A 43 -1.51 24.28 -7.02
C PHE A 43 -1.27 25.04 -5.70
N LYS A 44 -2.31 25.17 -4.88
CA LYS A 44 -2.21 25.74 -3.53
C LYS A 44 -1.36 24.81 -2.66
N LYS A 45 -0.33 25.34 -2.01
CA LYS A 45 0.40 24.65 -0.94
C LYS A 45 -0.52 24.48 0.27
N ASN A 46 -0.55 23.28 0.84
CA ASN A 46 -1.33 22.97 2.04
C ASN A 46 -0.41 22.60 3.21
N THR A 47 -0.84 22.91 4.42
CA THR A 47 -0.24 22.41 5.65
C THR A 47 -0.68 20.96 5.92
N MET A 48 0.04 20.25 6.80
CA MET A 48 -0.38 18.91 7.21
C MET A 48 -1.75 18.94 7.91
N ASP A 49 -2.02 19.97 8.73
CA ASP A 49 -3.29 20.10 9.45
C ASP A 49 -4.47 20.32 8.50
N GLU A 50 -4.32 21.21 7.50
CA GLU A 50 -5.33 21.37 6.45
C GLU A 50 -5.62 20.04 5.75
N PHE A 51 -4.58 19.29 5.36
CA PHE A 51 -4.77 18.01 4.68
C PHE A 51 -5.41 16.93 5.56
N ILE A 52 -5.09 16.89 6.86
CA ILE A 52 -5.61 15.88 7.79
C ILE A 52 -7.06 16.18 8.19
N GLN A 53 -7.38 17.44 8.44
CA GLN A 53 -8.65 17.85 9.06
C GLN A 53 -9.71 18.28 8.05
N ASP A 54 -9.31 18.84 6.90
CA ASP A 54 -10.23 19.37 5.90
C ASP A 54 -10.41 18.40 4.73
N LYS A 55 -11.58 17.75 4.68
CA LYS A 55 -11.96 16.85 3.58
C LYS A 55 -12.03 17.56 2.23
N SER A 56 -12.27 18.86 2.17
CA SER A 56 -12.24 19.61 0.92
C SER A 56 -10.85 19.66 0.30
N VAL A 57 -9.80 19.56 1.12
CA VAL A 57 -8.40 19.44 0.70
C VAL A 57 -8.04 17.97 0.43
N SER A 58 -8.31 17.08 1.39
CA SER A 58 -7.89 15.66 1.28
C SER A 58 -8.63 14.88 0.20
N ASP A 59 -9.85 15.30 -0.14
CA ASP A 59 -10.73 14.67 -1.12
C ASP A 59 -11.11 15.66 -2.26
N SER A 60 -10.22 16.65 -2.51
CA SER A 60 -10.34 17.58 -3.63
C SER A 60 -10.37 16.86 -4.98
N LYS A 61 -10.82 17.54 -6.04
CA LYS A 61 -10.83 16.96 -7.40
C LYS A 61 -9.43 16.58 -7.87
N GLU A 62 -8.45 17.43 -7.60
CA GLU A 62 -7.04 17.21 -7.93
C GLU A 62 -6.49 16.00 -7.19
N MET A 63 -6.79 15.86 -5.89
CA MET A 63 -6.35 14.70 -5.11
C MET A 63 -7.01 13.42 -5.62
N LYS A 64 -8.31 13.43 -5.89
CA LYS A 64 -9.02 12.27 -6.47
C LYS A 64 -8.45 11.87 -7.83
N ALA A 65 -8.19 12.83 -8.72
CA ALA A 65 -7.57 12.56 -10.01
C ALA A 65 -6.14 12.01 -9.86
N PHE A 66 -5.36 12.56 -8.92
CA PHE A 66 -4.01 12.07 -8.61
C PHE A 66 -4.05 10.62 -8.14
N LEU A 67 -4.95 10.28 -7.23
CA LEU A 67 -5.14 8.92 -6.74
C LEU A 67 -5.59 7.98 -7.87
N ALA A 68 -6.49 8.42 -8.75
CA ALA A 68 -6.94 7.64 -9.89
C ALA A 68 -5.81 7.36 -10.92
N LEU A 69 -4.88 8.30 -11.09
CA LEU A 69 -3.72 8.20 -11.99
C LEU A 69 -2.47 7.60 -11.34
N ARG A 70 -2.50 7.33 -10.02
CA ARG A 70 -1.39 6.72 -9.27
C ARG A 70 -0.81 5.45 -9.92
N PRO A 71 -1.59 4.56 -10.58
CA PRO A 71 -1.04 3.36 -11.20
C PRO A 71 0.03 3.60 -12.29
N LEU A 72 0.03 4.79 -12.91
CA LEU A 72 1.03 5.18 -13.90
C LEU A 72 2.43 5.41 -13.29
N VAL A 73 2.50 5.67 -11.98
CA VAL A 73 3.72 6.09 -11.30
C VAL A 73 4.57 4.88 -10.91
N LYS A 74 5.80 4.84 -11.41
CA LYS A 74 6.82 3.83 -11.06
C LYS A 74 7.97 4.40 -10.22
N VAL A 75 8.25 5.70 -10.35
CA VAL A 75 9.28 6.42 -9.57
C VAL A 75 8.77 7.79 -9.11
N ALA A 76 9.41 8.39 -8.10
CA ALA A 76 8.91 9.65 -7.50
C ALA A 76 8.74 10.78 -8.53
N GLU A 77 9.64 10.89 -9.50
CA GLU A 77 9.54 11.94 -10.52
C GLU A 77 8.38 11.76 -11.52
N ASP A 78 7.70 10.60 -11.52
CA ASP A 78 6.47 10.38 -12.28
C ASP A 78 5.28 11.15 -11.71
N TYR A 79 5.30 11.51 -10.41
CA TYR A 79 4.23 12.32 -9.81
C TYR A 79 4.13 13.71 -10.46
N TYR A 80 5.25 14.27 -10.90
CA TYR A 80 5.25 15.49 -11.71
C TYR A 80 4.40 15.32 -12.97
N THR A 81 4.63 14.23 -13.70
CA THR A 81 3.92 13.93 -14.95
C THR A 81 2.42 13.77 -14.70
N VAL A 82 2.03 13.10 -13.61
CA VAL A 82 0.62 12.99 -13.19
C VAL A 82 0.00 14.37 -12.93
N LEU A 83 0.68 15.24 -12.17
CA LEU A 83 0.16 16.59 -11.89
C LEU A 83 0.06 17.44 -13.16
N GLN A 84 0.98 17.29 -14.11
CA GLN A 84 0.88 17.95 -15.42
C GLN A 84 -0.30 17.41 -16.24
N LEU A 85 -0.58 16.11 -16.18
CA LEU A 85 -1.76 15.54 -16.86
C LEU A 85 -3.06 16.11 -16.30
N ILE A 86 -3.18 16.19 -14.97
CA ILE A 86 -4.35 16.76 -14.30
C ILE A 86 -4.54 18.23 -14.71
N LYS A 87 -3.45 19.00 -14.74
CA LYS A 87 -3.47 20.40 -15.16
C LYS A 87 -3.85 20.57 -16.63
N ASN A 88 -3.30 19.75 -17.52
CA ASN A 88 -3.45 19.93 -18.96
C ASN A 88 -4.74 19.33 -19.52
N TYR A 89 -5.34 18.36 -18.82
CA TYR A 89 -6.51 17.61 -19.24
C TYR A 89 -7.54 17.49 -18.10
N PRO A 90 -8.07 18.61 -17.58
CA PRO A 90 -8.94 18.59 -16.39
C PRO A 90 -10.27 17.84 -16.63
N ALA A 91 -10.84 17.91 -17.83
CA ALA A 91 -12.09 17.21 -18.16
C ALA A 91 -11.90 15.69 -18.19
N GLU A 92 -10.79 15.21 -18.75
CA GLU A 92 -10.41 13.80 -18.73
C GLU A 92 -10.03 13.35 -17.32
N ALA A 93 -9.40 14.22 -16.53
CA ALA A 93 -9.06 13.94 -15.14
C ALA A 93 -10.31 13.79 -14.26
N GLU A 94 -11.39 14.53 -14.55
CA GLU A 94 -12.69 14.29 -13.91
C GLU A 94 -13.28 12.94 -14.32
N LYS A 95 -13.21 12.58 -15.60
CA LYS A 95 -13.73 11.29 -16.09
C LYS A 95 -13.04 10.10 -15.44
N ILE A 96 -11.71 10.12 -15.25
CA ILE A 96 -10.99 8.98 -14.66
C ILE A 96 -11.32 8.80 -13.16
N ILE A 97 -11.82 9.82 -12.47
CA ILE A 97 -12.34 9.69 -11.10
C ILE A 97 -13.61 8.84 -11.10
N GLU A 98 -14.49 9.07 -12.07
CA GLU A 98 -15.81 8.44 -12.15
C GLU A 98 -15.75 7.04 -12.80
N SER A 99 -14.90 6.87 -13.81
CA SER A 99 -14.80 5.63 -14.57
C SER A 99 -13.36 5.41 -15.04
N LYS A 100 -12.83 4.22 -14.78
CA LYS A 100 -11.49 3.79 -15.23
C LYS A 100 -11.60 2.89 -16.46
N ASP A 101 -12.43 3.28 -17.43
CA ASP A 101 -12.58 2.50 -18.66
C ASP A 101 -11.29 2.45 -19.51
N GLU A 102 -11.21 1.48 -20.41
CA GLU A 102 -10.02 1.26 -21.24
C GLU A 102 -9.65 2.48 -22.10
N LYS A 103 -10.64 3.26 -22.56
CA LYS A 103 -10.40 4.41 -23.43
C LYS A 103 -9.75 5.55 -22.65
N ILE A 104 -10.26 5.87 -21.46
CA ILE A 104 -9.71 6.94 -20.63
C ILE A 104 -8.34 6.54 -20.06
N VAL A 105 -8.16 5.27 -19.68
CA VAL A 105 -6.86 4.76 -19.22
C VAL A 105 -5.83 4.84 -20.35
N SER A 106 -6.15 4.33 -21.55
CA SER A 106 -5.24 4.39 -22.70
C SER A 106 -4.91 5.82 -23.14
N PHE A 107 -5.86 6.75 -23.00
CA PHE A 107 -5.60 8.18 -23.20
C PHE A 107 -4.49 8.66 -22.26
N PHE A 108 -4.62 8.41 -20.95
CA PHE A 108 -3.64 8.86 -19.98
C PHE A 108 -2.30 8.15 -20.11
N GLU A 109 -2.24 6.85 -20.37
CA GLU A 109 -0.98 6.12 -20.60
C GLU A 109 -0.17 6.74 -21.75
N LYS A 110 -0.82 7.01 -22.90
CA LYS A 110 -0.16 7.62 -24.06
C LYS A 110 0.35 9.03 -23.75
N ARG A 111 -0.45 9.83 -23.05
CA ARG A 111 -0.08 11.21 -22.69
C ARG A 111 1.01 11.23 -21.62
N PHE A 112 0.98 10.27 -20.70
CA PHE A 112 1.97 10.12 -19.65
C PHE A 112 3.35 9.88 -20.24
N GLU A 113 3.51 8.89 -21.13
CA GLU A 113 4.81 8.60 -21.75
C GLU A 113 5.32 9.76 -22.61
N ALA A 114 4.44 10.42 -23.37
CA ALA A 114 4.80 11.59 -24.15
C ALA A 114 5.29 12.76 -23.27
N LEU A 115 4.58 13.07 -22.19
CA LEU A 115 4.98 14.12 -21.25
C LEU A 115 6.25 13.76 -20.48
N LYS A 116 6.39 12.50 -20.08
CA LYS A 116 7.57 11.98 -19.39
C LYS A 116 8.84 12.17 -20.22
N ALA A 117 8.78 11.93 -21.52
CA ALA A 117 9.87 12.20 -22.45
C ALA A 117 10.13 13.72 -22.61
N ALA A 118 9.08 14.52 -22.71
CA ALA A 118 9.18 15.97 -22.94
C ALA A 118 9.63 16.79 -21.72
N THR A 119 9.50 16.25 -20.50
CA THR A 119 9.71 16.99 -19.24
C THR A 119 10.84 16.45 -18.38
N LYS A 120 11.83 15.78 -18.99
CA LYS A 120 12.90 15.09 -18.27
C LYS A 120 13.64 16.00 -17.27
N ALA A 121 13.98 17.23 -17.65
CA ALA A 121 14.68 18.15 -16.76
C ALA A 121 13.81 18.58 -15.57
N GLN A 122 12.57 18.98 -15.81
CA GLN A 122 11.63 19.40 -14.76
C GLN A 122 11.30 18.26 -13.81
N ARG A 123 11.28 17.01 -14.30
CA ARG A 123 11.09 15.81 -13.48
C ARG A 123 12.22 15.63 -12.46
N GLU A 124 13.47 15.90 -12.82
CA GLU A 124 14.60 15.85 -11.87
C GLU A 124 14.53 16.98 -10.83
N ASP A 125 14.17 18.20 -11.24
CA ASP A 125 13.98 19.31 -10.29
C ASP A 125 12.83 19.02 -9.31
N PHE A 126 11.72 18.48 -9.83
CA PHE A 126 10.59 18.04 -9.02
C PHE A 126 10.98 16.93 -8.05
N LYS A 127 11.77 15.94 -8.47
CA LYS A 127 12.23 14.86 -7.59
C LYS A 127 12.94 15.40 -6.37
N LYS A 128 13.84 16.39 -6.56
CA LYS A 128 14.52 17.05 -5.45
C LYS A 128 13.52 17.74 -4.54
N ALA A 129 12.63 18.58 -5.09
CA ALA A 129 11.62 19.28 -4.31
C ALA A 129 10.66 18.33 -3.56
N PHE A 130 10.35 17.17 -4.14
CA PHE A 130 9.53 16.13 -3.54
C PHE A 130 10.20 15.54 -2.29
N TYR A 131 11.49 15.17 -2.38
CA TYR A 131 12.20 14.63 -1.21
C TYR A 131 12.46 15.71 -0.15
N ASP A 132 12.81 16.93 -0.55
CA ASP A 132 12.97 18.07 0.36
C ASP A 132 11.66 18.32 1.14
N GLU A 133 10.50 18.32 0.45
CA GLU A 133 9.19 18.45 1.10
C GLU A 133 8.92 17.31 2.09
N ARG A 134 9.22 16.04 1.74
CA ARG A 134 9.02 14.92 2.67
C ARG A 134 9.86 15.04 3.92
N ASP A 135 11.13 15.40 3.76
CA ASP A 135 12.06 15.50 4.88
C ASP A 135 11.68 16.66 5.80
N GLU A 136 11.23 17.79 5.23
CA GLU A 136 10.68 18.89 6.01
C GLU A 136 9.42 18.49 6.80
N ARG A 137 8.44 17.82 6.19
CA ARG A 137 7.19 17.44 6.89
C ARG A 137 7.44 16.40 7.99
N LYS A 138 8.36 15.46 7.76
CA LYS A 138 8.82 14.52 8.80
C LYS A 138 9.48 15.24 9.96
N ALA A 139 10.34 16.22 9.68
CA ALA A 139 11.04 17.00 10.71
C ALA A 139 10.09 17.94 11.48
N GLU A 140 9.05 18.45 10.81
CA GLU A 140 8.02 19.30 11.41
C GLU A 140 7.21 18.54 12.48
N SER A 141 6.72 17.34 12.15
CA SER A 141 6.01 16.48 13.11
C SER A 141 5.91 15.05 12.60
N MET A 142 6.62 14.12 13.26
CA MET A 142 6.54 12.70 12.94
C MET A 142 5.13 12.13 13.14
N GLU A 143 4.42 12.60 14.16
CA GLU A 143 3.03 12.19 14.45
C GLU A 143 2.10 12.56 13.29
N LYS A 144 2.11 13.84 12.87
CA LYS A 144 1.29 14.28 11.72
C LYS A 144 1.72 13.61 10.43
N TRP A 145 3.02 13.41 10.22
CA TRP A 145 3.56 12.69 9.09
C TRP A 145 3.01 11.26 8.98
N GLN A 146 2.88 10.55 10.11
CA GLN A 146 2.27 9.21 10.13
C GLN A 146 0.78 9.26 9.79
N LEU A 147 0.05 10.30 10.20
CA LEU A 147 -1.36 10.48 9.85
C LEU A 147 -1.59 10.68 8.35
N LEU A 148 -0.63 11.28 7.63
CA LEU A 148 -0.68 11.39 6.16
C LEU A 148 -0.61 10.03 5.45
N GLN A 149 0.01 9.03 6.09
CA GLN A 149 0.18 7.67 5.58
C GLN A 149 -0.89 6.73 6.17
N SER A 150 -2.15 7.17 6.21
CA SER A 150 -3.23 6.36 6.79
C SER A 150 -3.26 4.94 6.20
N PRO A 151 -3.49 3.90 7.01
CA PRO A 151 -3.64 2.56 6.49
C PRO A 151 -5.00 2.41 5.79
N PHE A 152 -5.13 1.35 4.99
CA PHE A 152 -6.44 0.82 4.61
C PHE A 152 -7.03 0.12 5.84
N ILE A 153 -7.98 0.76 6.51
CA ILE A 153 -8.53 0.29 7.78
C ILE A 153 -9.16 -1.10 7.64
N GLU A 154 -9.81 -1.35 6.51
CA GLU A 154 -10.42 -2.62 6.16
C GLU A 154 -9.35 -3.73 6.09
N THR A 155 -8.19 -3.46 5.48
CA THR A 155 -7.08 -4.42 5.45
C THR A 155 -6.58 -4.74 6.88
N VAL A 156 -6.46 -3.71 7.73
CA VAL A 156 -5.97 -3.89 9.11
C VAL A 156 -6.89 -4.83 9.89
N ASP A 157 -8.20 -4.63 9.79
CA ASP A 157 -9.20 -5.46 10.47
C ASP A 157 -9.19 -6.91 9.96
N GLU A 158 -9.04 -7.11 8.66
CA GLU A 158 -8.97 -8.44 8.05
C GLU A 158 -7.69 -9.19 8.46
N PHE A 159 -6.55 -8.50 8.60
CA PHE A 159 -5.33 -9.12 9.13
C PHE A 159 -5.46 -9.48 10.61
N ARG A 160 -6.11 -8.65 11.43
CA ARG A 160 -6.43 -9.00 12.83
C ARG A 160 -7.30 -10.26 12.88
N ALA A 161 -8.29 -10.36 12.01
CA ALA A 161 -9.16 -11.52 11.93
C ALA A 161 -8.41 -12.79 11.52
N LEU A 162 -7.50 -12.72 10.54
CA LEU A 162 -6.60 -13.83 10.20
C LEU A 162 -5.70 -14.22 11.39
N HIS A 163 -5.04 -13.25 12.02
CA HIS A 163 -4.15 -13.51 13.16
C HIS A 163 -4.88 -14.20 14.31
N ALA A 164 -6.09 -13.73 14.66
CA ALA A 164 -6.92 -14.32 15.71
C ALA A 164 -7.34 -15.77 15.43
N ASN A 165 -7.32 -16.19 14.15
CA ASN A 165 -7.65 -17.55 13.71
C ASN A 165 -6.41 -18.39 13.37
N GLY A 166 -5.23 -18.03 13.90
CA GLY A 166 -4.03 -18.86 13.87
C GLY A 166 -3.19 -18.75 12.59
N TYR A 167 -3.46 -17.76 11.73
CA TYR A 167 -2.60 -17.44 10.60
C TYR A 167 -1.35 -16.67 11.08
N ILE A 168 -0.21 -16.98 10.47
CA ILE A 168 1.05 -16.28 10.75
C ILE A 168 1.19 -15.12 9.79
N LEU A 169 1.34 -13.90 10.30
CA LEU A 169 1.46 -12.71 9.48
C LEU A 169 2.93 -12.31 9.28
N SER A 170 3.29 -11.85 8.09
CA SER A 170 4.62 -11.34 7.77
C SER A 170 4.55 -10.22 6.73
N PHE A 171 5.53 -9.32 6.76
CA PHE A 171 5.70 -8.31 5.72
C PHE A 171 6.88 -8.64 4.83
N VAL A 172 6.69 -8.45 3.52
CA VAL A 172 7.75 -8.43 2.52
C VAL A 172 7.72 -7.07 1.84
N THR A 173 8.86 -6.39 1.78
CA THR A 173 8.90 -5.00 1.31
C THR A 173 10.24 -4.65 0.68
N SER A 174 10.22 -3.63 -0.18
CA SER A 174 11.43 -2.99 -0.69
C SER A 174 11.89 -1.83 0.20
N LYS A 175 11.20 -1.55 1.32
CA LYS A 175 11.58 -0.58 2.34
C LYS A 175 12.59 -1.17 3.32
N ASP A 176 13.24 -0.29 4.09
CA ASP A 176 13.98 -0.72 5.27
C ASP A 176 13.02 -1.28 6.32
N GLU A 177 13.49 -2.26 7.07
CA GLU A 177 12.71 -3.02 8.06
C GLU A 177 12.30 -2.11 9.21
N LYS A 178 13.18 -1.19 9.64
CA LYS A 178 12.90 -0.25 10.72
C LYS A 178 11.71 0.66 10.41
N SER A 179 11.71 1.36 9.27
CA SER A 179 10.60 2.23 8.89
C SER A 179 9.30 1.46 8.71
N THR A 180 9.39 0.21 8.22
CA THR A 180 8.22 -0.67 8.05
C THR A 180 7.63 -1.08 9.41
N TYR A 181 8.49 -1.38 10.38
CA TYR A 181 8.06 -1.68 11.75
C TYR A 181 7.39 -0.46 12.40
N GLU A 182 7.99 0.72 12.29
CA GLU A 182 7.43 1.98 12.83
C GLU A 182 6.03 2.28 12.26
N LEU A 183 5.85 2.10 10.94
CA LEU A 183 4.52 2.24 10.32
C LEU A 183 3.53 1.21 10.85
N CYS A 184 3.94 -0.06 10.95
CA CYS A 184 3.05 -1.08 11.48
C CYS A 184 2.66 -0.83 12.94
N VAL A 185 3.59 -0.36 13.77
CA VAL A 185 3.32 0.06 15.15
C VAL A 185 2.27 1.17 15.15
N ALA A 186 2.43 2.20 14.30
CA ALA A 186 1.44 3.27 14.17
C ALA A 186 0.05 2.71 13.81
N TYR A 187 -0.03 1.80 12.84
CA TYR A 187 -1.32 1.22 12.40
C TYR A 187 -1.93 0.23 13.40
N SER A 188 -1.10 -0.36 14.26
CA SER A 188 -1.53 -1.31 15.30
C SER A 188 -1.85 -0.62 16.63
N SER A 189 -1.57 0.67 16.76
CA SER A 189 -1.72 1.43 18.00
C SER A 189 -3.12 2.05 18.14
N PRO A 190 -3.76 1.95 19.33
CA PRO A 190 -4.99 2.69 19.64
C PRO A 190 -4.87 4.20 19.45
N MET A 191 -3.66 4.73 19.62
CA MET A 191 -3.39 6.17 19.54
C MET A 191 -3.48 6.74 18.13
N ALA A 192 -3.38 5.92 17.09
CA ALA A 192 -3.47 6.41 15.71
C ALA A 192 -4.92 6.61 15.22
N GLY A 193 -5.91 6.38 16.09
CA GLY A 193 -7.33 6.57 15.77
C GLY A 193 -7.94 5.47 14.89
N TYR A 194 -7.21 4.38 14.66
CA TYR A 194 -7.60 3.26 13.78
C TYR A 194 -8.14 2.04 14.56
N LEU A 195 -8.44 2.20 15.85
CA LEU A 195 -9.15 1.22 16.67
C LEU A 195 -10.45 1.83 17.14
N LYS A 196 -11.54 1.07 17.07
CA LYS A 196 -12.83 1.52 17.62
C LYS A 196 -12.70 1.59 19.14
N GLU A 197 -13.30 2.59 19.77
CA GLU A 197 -13.22 2.83 21.22
C GLU A 197 -13.60 1.57 22.05
N GLU A 198 -14.50 0.75 21.50
CA GLU A 198 -14.94 -0.54 22.05
C GLU A 198 -13.84 -1.61 22.11
N GLU A 199 -12.89 -1.58 21.18
CA GLU A 199 -11.72 -2.48 21.10
C GLU A 199 -10.62 -2.07 22.07
N VAL A 200 -10.71 -0.85 22.62
CA VAL A 200 -9.75 -0.22 23.53
C VAL A 200 -10.26 -0.22 24.99
N LYS A 201 -11.58 -0.35 25.20
CA LYS A 201 -12.23 -0.34 26.53
C LYS A 201 -11.74 -1.36 27.57
N PRO A 202 -11.23 -2.57 27.24
CA PRO A 202 -10.68 -3.45 28.27
C PRO A 202 -9.25 -3.09 28.70
N VAL A 203 -8.63 -2.09 28.07
CA VAL A 203 -7.23 -1.72 28.27
C VAL A 203 -7.18 -0.41 29.09
N SER A 204 -6.53 -0.43 30.25
CA SER A 204 -6.42 0.76 31.11
C SER A 204 -5.66 1.91 30.40
N ARG A 205 -5.86 3.17 30.81
CA ARG A 205 -5.14 4.33 30.21
C ARG A 205 -3.61 4.20 30.32
N GLU A 206 -3.12 3.59 31.40
CA GLU A 206 -1.71 3.24 31.60
C GLU A 206 -1.26 2.08 30.71
N GLU A 207 -2.11 1.07 30.49
CA GLU A 207 -1.85 0.05 29.47
C GLU A 207 -1.99 0.59 28.04
N ILE A 208 -2.79 1.61 27.75
CA ILE A 208 -2.82 2.29 26.44
C ILE A 208 -1.57 3.17 26.26
N TYR A 209 -0.91 3.58 27.33
CA TYR A 209 0.37 4.28 27.30
C TYR A 209 1.55 3.30 27.21
N PHE A 210 1.44 2.11 27.82
CA PHE A 210 2.41 1.01 27.71
C PHE A 210 2.26 0.17 26.40
N MET A 211 1.03 -0.07 25.96
CA MET A 211 0.62 -0.64 24.65
C MET A 211 0.54 0.43 23.57
N GLY A 212 0.51 1.71 23.96
CA GLY A 212 0.76 2.81 23.07
C GLY A 212 2.16 2.66 22.50
N SER A 213 2.27 2.69 21.18
CA SER A 213 3.54 2.90 20.46
C SER A 213 4.59 1.77 20.41
N SER A 214 4.37 0.55 20.93
CA SER A 214 5.49 -0.41 21.07
C SER A 214 5.36 -1.78 20.38
N ALA A 215 4.15 -2.24 20.02
CA ALA A 215 3.97 -3.56 19.42
C ALA A 215 3.13 -3.54 18.13
N CYS A 216 3.79 -3.81 17.00
CA CYS A 216 3.14 -4.13 15.73
C CYS A 216 2.49 -5.53 15.81
N MET A 217 1.39 -5.76 15.08
CA MET A 217 0.78 -7.11 14.94
C MET A 217 1.73 -8.15 14.31
N ILE A 218 2.83 -7.68 13.70
CA ILE A 218 3.90 -8.47 13.11
C ILE A 218 5.20 -8.15 13.87
N THR A 219 5.83 -9.16 14.44
CA THR A 219 7.12 -9.00 15.13
C THR A 219 8.21 -8.53 14.15
N PRO A 220 9.21 -7.73 14.56
CA PRO A 220 10.27 -7.24 13.67
C PRO A 220 10.95 -8.34 12.83
N GLN A 221 11.13 -9.52 13.41
CA GLN A 221 11.79 -10.66 12.74
C GLN A 221 11.02 -11.16 11.52
N ARG A 222 9.71 -10.87 11.43
CA ARG A 222 8.79 -11.26 10.35
C ARG A 222 8.60 -10.15 9.30
N ILE A 223 9.44 -9.12 9.32
CA ILE A 223 9.46 -8.04 8.31
C ILE A 223 10.70 -8.21 7.44
N ILE A 224 10.58 -8.74 6.23
CA ILE A 224 11.72 -8.90 5.32
C ILE A 224 11.85 -7.66 4.43
N GLY A 225 12.88 -6.85 4.67
CA GLY A 225 13.16 -5.61 3.97
C GLY A 225 14.53 -5.56 3.31
N ARG A 226 15.04 -4.35 3.06
CA ARG A 226 16.32 -4.12 2.36
C ARG A 226 17.54 -4.67 3.11
N GLU A 227 17.48 -4.75 4.42
CA GLU A 227 18.56 -5.22 5.28
C GLU A 227 18.87 -6.69 5.03
N ARG A 228 17.83 -7.50 4.83
CA ARG A 228 17.95 -8.92 4.48
C ARG A 228 17.96 -9.18 2.98
N MET A 229 17.40 -8.26 2.19
CA MET A 229 17.31 -8.37 0.73
C MET A 229 17.69 -7.05 0.04
N PRO A 230 19.00 -6.72 -0.05
CA PRO A 230 19.45 -5.47 -0.65
C PRO A 230 19.19 -5.38 -2.17
N GLY A 231 19.01 -6.53 -2.84
CA GLY A 231 18.54 -6.61 -4.22
C GLY A 231 17.01 -6.49 -4.28
N LYS A 232 16.49 -5.33 -4.71
CA LYS A 232 15.05 -4.94 -4.71
C LYS A 232 14.05 -5.85 -5.45
N LYS A 233 14.43 -7.01 -5.98
CA LYS A 233 13.62 -7.71 -7.00
C LYS A 233 13.33 -9.19 -6.74
N ASP A 234 14.01 -9.84 -5.81
CA ASP A 234 13.74 -11.27 -5.59
C ASP A 234 12.72 -11.48 -4.46
N LYS A 235 11.44 -11.28 -4.80
CA LYS A 235 10.33 -11.53 -3.88
C LYS A 235 10.23 -13.02 -3.50
N ALA A 236 10.61 -13.93 -4.40
CA ALA A 236 10.64 -15.36 -4.08
C ALA A 236 11.67 -15.67 -2.97
N ALA A 237 12.85 -15.05 -3.02
CA ALA A 237 13.85 -15.18 -1.95
C ALA A 237 13.38 -14.56 -0.62
N GLN A 238 12.62 -13.46 -0.64
CA GLN A 238 11.97 -12.93 0.57
C GLN A 238 11.02 -13.97 1.19
N LEU A 239 10.23 -14.66 0.37
CA LEU A 239 9.34 -15.73 0.83
C LEU A 239 10.11 -16.95 1.32
N ASP A 240 11.26 -17.30 0.72
CA ASP A 240 12.10 -18.42 1.16
C ASP A 240 12.65 -18.20 2.58
N ILE A 241 13.02 -16.96 2.91
CA ILE A 241 13.42 -16.58 4.28
C ILE A 241 12.27 -16.86 5.25
N ILE A 242 11.05 -16.41 4.92
CA ILE A 242 9.85 -16.59 5.76
C ILE A 242 9.50 -18.08 5.91
N ALA A 243 9.46 -18.83 4.81
CA ALA A 243 9.13 -20.25 4.82
C ALA A 243 10.09 -21.04 5.72
N LYS A 244 11.39 -20.74 5.63
CA LYS A 244 12.43 -21.32 6.48
C LYS A 244 12.27 -20.93 7.96
N GLN A 245 12.00 -19.66 8.25
CA GLN A 245 11.82 -19.16 9.61
C GLN A 245 10.64 -19.83 10.32
N GLU A 246 9.53 -20.03 9.62
CA GLU A 246 8.31 -20.60 10.20
C GLU A 246 8.25 -22.14 10.11
N ASN A 247 9.24 -22.75 9.45
CA ASN A 247 9.34 -24.17 9.16
C ASN A 247 8.09 -24.71 8.43
N VAL A 248 7.77 -24.08 7.30
CA VAL A 248 6.61 -24.43 6.46
C VAL A 248 7.05 -24.71 5.02
N SER A 249 6.26 -25.49 4.30
CA SER A 249 6.45 -25.68 2.86
C SER A 249 6.02 -24.44 2.06
N LYS A 250 6.54 -24.27 0.85
CA LYS A 250 6.21 -23.12 -0.02
C LYS A 250 4.71 -23.02 -0.33
N GLY A 251 4.02 -24.16 -0.44
CA GLY A 251 2.56 -24.24 -0.61
C GLY A 251 1.73 -23.79 0.60
N GLN A 252 2.36 -23.49 1.75
CA GLN A 252 1.72 -22.91 2.93
C GLN A 252 1.94 -21.40 3.06
N VAL A 253 2.69 -20.79 2.14
CA VAL A 253 2.95 -19.35 2.11
C VAL A 253 2.04 -18.70 1.08
N PHE A 254 1.27 -17.72 1.53
CA PHE A 254 0.30 -16.96 0.73
C PHE A 254 0.86 -15.56 0.55
N ARG A 255 1.08 -15.15 -0.70
CA ARG A 255 1.63 -13.85 -1.06
C ARG A 255 0.48 -12.89 -1.37
N LEU A 256 0.44 -11.75 -0.70
CA LEU A 256 -0.55 -10.69 -0.95
C LEU A 256 0.10 -9.46 -1.56
N ASP A 257 -0.25 -9.14 -2.79
CA ASP A 257 0.17 -7.92 -3.46
C ASP A 257 -1.04 -7.08 -3.88
N ASP A 258 -0.80 -5.83 -4.28
CA ASP A 258 -1.86 -4.94 -4.77
C ASP A 258 -1.79 -4.70 -6.29
N MET A 259 -0.70 -5.16 -6.91
CA MET A 259 -0.43 -5.03 -8.33
C MET A 259 -0.14 -6.39 -8.96
N TYR A 260 -0.69 -6.61 -10.15
CA TYR A 260 -0.40 -7.80 -10.94
C TYR A 260 0.83 -7.57 -11.84
N ASN A 261 1.82 -8.47 -11.75
CA ASN A 261 2.96 -8.51 -12.63
C ASN A 261 3.20 -9.96 -13.10
N ALA A 262 3.00 -10.21 -14.40
CA ALA A 262 3.08 -11.55 -14.97
C ALA A 262 4.48 -12.18 -14.84
N ASP A 263 5.54 -11.40 -15.01
CA ASP A 263 6.92 -11.91 -14.89
C ASP A 263 7.21 -12.31 -13.44
N GLU A 264 6.81 -11.47 -12.49
CA GLU A 264 6.98 -11.75 -11.07
C GLU A 264 6.19 -13.00 -10.63
N VAL A 265 4.96 -13.14 -11.12
CA VAL A 265 4.13 -14.33 -10.85
C VAL A 265 4.76 -15.58 -11.42
N LYS A 266 5.31 -15.50 -12.64
CA LYS A 266 6.04 -16.61 -13.26
C LYS A 266 7.25 -17.01 -12.42
N ASP A 267 8.05 -16.04 -11.99
CA ASP A 267 9.25 -16.30 -11.17
C ASP A 267 8.88 -16.92 -9.81
N MET A 268 7.82 -16.43 -9.16
CA MET A 268 7.30 -17.01 -7.91
C MET A 268 6.82 -18.46 -8.07
N ARG A 269 6.06 -18.76 -9.13
CA ARG A 269 5.61 -20.13 -9.43
C ARG A 269 6.79 -21.06 -9.75
N GLN A 270 7.78 -20.60 -10.51
CA GLN A 270 9.01 -21.36 -10.76
C GLN A 270 9.77 -21.66 -9.47
N ALA A 271 9.74 -20.75 -8.50
CA ALA A 271 10.29 -20.98 -7.17
C ALA A 271 9.41 -21.88 -6.27
N GLY A 272 8.20 -22.26 -6.70
CA GLY A 272 7.28 -23.15 -5.98
C GLY A 272 6.24 -22.43 -5.10
N TYR A 273 6.05 -21.12 -5.28
CA TYR A 273 5.03 -20.33 -4.59
C TYR A 273 3.78 -20.19 -5.47
N GLU A 274 2.74 -20.98 -5.16
CA GLU A 274 1.51 -21.04 -5.96
C GLU A 274 0.38 -20.14 -5.44
N ASN A 275 0.40 -19.78 -4.14
CA ASN A 275 -0.69 -19.04 -3.50
C ASN A 275 -0.46 -17.53 -3.58
N ILE A 276 -0.57 -16.97 -4.77
CA ILE A 276 -0.47 -15.53 -5.02
C ILE A 276 -1.88 -14.94 -5.07
N ILE A 277 -2.09 -13.84 -4.34
CA ILE A 277 -3.39 -13.17 -4.19
C ILE A 277 -3.19 -11.68 -4.44
N ILE A 278 -4.05 -11.09 -5.28
CA ILE A 278 -4.06 -9.65 -5.53
C ILE A 278 -5.22 -9.00 -4.76
N VAL A 279 -4.91 -8.01 -3.94
CA VAL A 279 -5.87 -7.23 -3.16
C VAL A 279 -6.20 -5.95 -3.92
N LYS A 280 -7.49 -5.72 -4.15
CA LYS A 280 -7.97 -4.54 -4.88
C LYS A 280 -7.88 -3.25 -4.07
N GLY A 281 -7.95 -2.14 -4.79
CA GLY A 281 -7.96 -0.79 -4.20
C GLY A 281 -6.58 -0.30 -3.79
N GLY A 282 -5.52 -0.89 -4.36
CA GLY A 282 -4.14 -0.41 -4.23
C GLY A 282 -3.75 0.47 -5.41
N TYR A 283 -2.57 0.25 -5.97
CA TYR A 283 -1.95 1.09 -7.00
C TYR A 283 -2.03 0.51 -8.41
N ALA A 284 -3.09 -0.24 -8.71
CA ALA A 284 -3.34 -0.82 -10.03
C ALA A 284 -4.65 -0.31 -10.65
N PHE A 285 -4.73 -0.34 -11.98
CA PHE A 285 -5.98 -0.13 -12.71
C PHE A 285 -6.84 -1.39 -12.70
N ASP A 286 -8.16 -1.23 -12.87
CA ASP A 286 -9.10 -2.35 -12.81
C ASP A 286 -8.81 -3.43 -13.87
N MET A 287 -8.33 -3.00 -15.05
CA MET A 287 -7.89 -3.90 -16.11
C MET A 287 -6.70 -4.81 -15.72
N GLU A 288 -5.86 -4.39 -14.78
CA GLU A 288 -4.77 -5.24 -14.26
C GLU A 288 -5.32 -6.35 -13.36
N TYR A 289 -6.39 -6.07 -12.62
CA TYR A 289 -7.12 -7.08 -11.84
C TYR A 289 -7.82 -8.09 -12.74
N GLU A 290 -8.44 -7.65 -13.84
CA GLU A 290 -9.03 -8.56 -14.83
C GLU A 290 -7.99 -9.47 -15.49
N LYS A 291 -6.79 -8.94 -15.79
CA LYS A 291 -5.67 -9.74 -16.29
C LYS A 291 -5.23 -10.79 -15.28
N ALA A 292 -5.08 -10.41 -14.01
CA ALA A 292 -4.75 -11.35 -12.93
C ALA A 292 -5.76 -12.50 -12.85
N GLN A 293 -7.06 -12.20 -12.92
CA GLN A 293 -8.12 -13.23 -12.92
C GLN A 293 -8.03 -14.17 -14.13
N LYS A 294 -7.77 -13.63 -15.33
CA LYS A 294 -7.57 -14.43 -16.55
C LYS A 294 -6.36 -15.37 -16.43
N ASP A 295 -5.33 -14.97 -15.69
CA ASP A 295 -4.13 -15.77 -15.43
C ASP A 295 -4.26 -16.70 -14.19
N GLY A 296 -5.51 -16.87 -13.71
CA GLY A 296 -5.86 -17.78 -12.62
C GLY A 296 -5.42 -17.30 -11.24
N ILE A 297 -5.12 -16.01 -11.08
CA ILE A 297 -4.74 -15.41 -9.80
C ILE A 297 -6.01 -14.99 -9.06
N LEU A 298 -6.06 -15.32 -7.77
CA LEU A 298 -7.17 -14.91 -6.92
C LEU A 298 -7.10 -13.41 -6.68
N VAL A 299 -8.16 -12.70 -7.08
CA VAL A 299 -8.31 -11.26 -6.84
C VAL A 299 -9.42 -11.05 -5.80
N VAL A 300 -9.13 -10.28 -4.74
CA VAL A 300 -10.03 -10.09 -3.60
C VAL A 300 -10.28 -8.62 -3.31
N GLU A 301 -11.50 -8.30 -2.88
CA GLU A 301 -11.80 -7.02 -2.25
C GLU A 301 -11.21 -7.00 -0.82
N ARG A 302 -10.84 -5.81 -0.33
CA ARG A 302 -10.24 -5.65 1.01
C ARG A 302 -11.14 -6.21 2.09
N GLU A 303 -12.40 -5.78 2.12
CA GLU A 303 -13.42 -6.13 3.11
C GLU A 303 -13.80 -7.62 3.18
N ASN A 304 -13.29 -8.46 2.27
CA ASN A 304 -13.55 -9.90 2.26
C ASN A 304 -12.26 -10.73 2.16
N MET A 305 -11.10 -10.09 2.35
CA MET A 305 -9.79 -10.67 2.12
C MET A 305 -9.53 -11.88 3.04
N ALA A 306 -9.82 -11.77 4.33
CA ALA A 306 -9.61 -12.83 5.31
C ALA A 306 -10.51 -14.04 5.01
N ALA A 307 -11.77 -13.81 4.66
CA ALA A 307 -12.69 -14.87 4.28
C ALA A 307 -12.22 -15.60 3.02
N ALA A 308 -11.76 -14.87 1.99
CA ALA A 308 -11.25 -15.45 0.76
C ALA A 308 -9.97 -16.28 0.98
N ILE A 309 -9.02 -15.75 1.76
CA ILE A 309 -7.78 -16.46 2.15
C ILE A 309 -8.12 -17.73 2.93
N ALA A 310 -9.06 -17.64 3.86
CA ALA A 310 -9.43 -18.77 4.69
C ALA A 310 -10.14 -19.88 3.92
N ASN A 311 -11.01 -19.52 2.98
CA ASN A 311 -11.62 -20.47 2.05
C ASN A 311 -10.55 -21.15 1.19
N LYS A 312 -9.58 -20.40 0.66
CA LYS A 312 -8.49 -20.95 -0.13
C LYS A 312 -7.63 -21.93 0.69
N ALA A 313 -7.29 -21.59 1.93
CA ALA A 313 -6.56 -22.48 2.83
C ALA A 313 -7.33 -23.79 3.09
N LYS A 314 -8.65 -23.69 3.31
CA LYS A 314 -9.53 -24.85 3.49
C LYS A 314 -9.57 -25.76 2.25
N GLU A 315 -9.68 -25.19 1.06
CA GLU A 315 -9.68 -25.93 -0.21
C GLU A 315 -8.38 -26.73 -0.42
N LEU A 316 -7.25 -26.17 0.02
CA LEU A 316 -5.94 -26.81 -0.04
C LEU A 316 -5.70 -27.84 1.07
N GLY A 317 -6.67 -28.04 1.97
CA GLY A 317 -6.52 -28.94 3.12
C GLY A 317 -5.43 -28.51 4.09
N LEU A 318 -5.16 -27.20 4.15
CA LEU A 318 -4.21 -26.59 5.07
C LEU A 318 -4.82 -26.36 6.45
#